data_AF-A0A3C0FHN7-F1
#
_entry.id   AF-A0A3C0FHN7-F1
#
_cell.length_a   1.000
_cell.length_b   1.000
_cell.length_c   1.000
_cell.angle_alpha   90.00
_cell.angle_beta   90.00
_cell.angle_gamma   90.00
#
_symmetry.space_group_name_H-M   'P 1'
#
loop_
_entity.id
_entity.type
_entity.pdbx_description
1 polymer ?
#
loop_
_entity_poly.entity_id
_entity_poly.type
_entity_poly.pdbx_seq_one_letter_code
_entity_poly.pdbx_strand_id
1 'polypeptide(L)'
;VGDVGHVLEDMIKIWKAKQYKIEASALDGWWKEIEGWRSKRCLSYKQPKDVIKPQHVIRSIHAATRDRKTYITTDVGQHQMWAAQHFGFEHPYEWMTSGGL
;
A
#
# COMPACT_ATOMS: atom_id res chain seq x y z
N VAL A 1 -26.52 -5.92 -0.68
CA VAL A 1 -25.69 -6.13 0.54
C VAL A 1 -25.20 -7.56 0.50
N GLY A 2 -23.90 -7.80 0.65
CA GLY A 2 -23.31 -9.15 0.54
C GLY A 2 -21.84 -9.15 0.96
N ASP A 3 -21.27 -10.34 1.13
CA ASP A 3 -19.85 -10.53 1.43
C ASP A 3 -18.98 -10.06 0.26
N VAL A 4 -17.95 -9.26 0.54
CA VAL A 4 -17.12 -8.65 -0.51
C VAL A 4 -16.33 -9.67 -1.32
N GLY A 5 -15.92 -10.79 -0.70
CA GLY A 5 -15.21 -11.86 -1.39
C GLY A 5 -16.10 -12.51 -2.44
N HIS A 6 -17.27 -12.98 -2.02
CA HIS A 6 -18.24 -13.60 -2.94
C HIS A 6 -18.72 -12.62 -4.04
N VAL A 7 -18.98 -11.37 -3.68
CA VAL A 7 -19.41 -10.35 -4.65
C VAL A 7 -18.31 -10.07 -5.69
N LEU A 8 -17.04 -9.96 -5.28
CA LEU A 8 -15.94 -9.77 -6.22
C LEU A 8 -15.77 -10.97 -7.15
N GLU A 9 -15.88 -12.20 -6.63
CA GLU A 9 -15.84 -13.40 -7.46
C GLU A 9 -16.92 -13.38 -8.55
N ASP A 10 -18.15 -13.03 -8.20
CA ASP A 10 -19.26 -12.97 -9.15
C ASP A 10 -19.09 -11.84 -10.17
N MET A 11 -18.61 -10.66 -9.72
CA MET A 11 -18.27 -9.56 -10.63
C MET A 11 -17.20 -9.97 -11.64
N ILE A 12 -16.15 -10.67 -11.21
CA ILE A 12 -15.08 -11.17 -12.08
C ILE A 12 -15.60 -12.21 -13.07
N LYS A 13 -16.48 -13.14 -12.62
CA LYS A 13 -17.11 -14.13 -13.51
C LYS A 13 -17.92 -13.43 -14.61
N ILE A 14 -18.75 -12.47 -14.25
CA ILE A 14 -19.56 -11.69 -15.20
C ILE A 14 -18.67 -10.91 -16.17
N TRP A 15 -17.63 -10.25 -15.66
CA TRP A 15 -16.68 -9.50 -16.48
C TRP A 15 -16.01 -10.38 -17.54
N LYS A 16 -15.52 -11.56 -17.14
CA LYS A 16 -14.88 -12.53 -18.04
C LYS A 16 -15.86 -13.08 -19.08
N ALA A 17 -17.07 -13.43 -18.66
CA ALA A 17 -18.10 -13.98 -19.56
C ALA A 17 -18.54 -12.98 -20.63
N LYS A 18 -18.61 -11.69 -20.28
CA LYS A 18 -19.03 -10.62 -21.20
C LYS A 18 -17.91 -10.14 -22.14
N GLN A 19 -16.67 -10.59 -21.93
CA GLN A 19 -15.50 -10.21 -22.74
C GLN A 19 -15.44 -8.71 -23.04
N TYR A 20 -15.61 -7.87 -22.00
CA TYR A 20 -15.59 -6.42 -22.16
C TYR A 20 -14.31 -5.96 -22.86
N LYS A 21 -14.48 -5.19 -23.94
CA LYS A 21 -13.37 -4.54 -24.62
C LYS A 21 -12.89 -3.38 -23.74
N ILE A 22 -11.62 -3.43 -23.35
CA ILE A 22 -10.99 -2.34 -22.60
C ILE A 22 -10.54 -1.29 -23.61
N GLU A 23 -10.99 -0.05 -23.43
CA GLU A 23 -10.50 1.10 -24.18
C GLU A 23 -9.12 1.51 -23.65
N ALA A 24 -8.07 0.94 -24.25
CA ALA A 24 -6.68 1.13 -23.81
C ALA A 24 -6.30 2.62 -23.71
N SER A 25 -6.74 3.46 -24.65
CA SER A 25 -6.43 4.90 -24.65
C SER A 25 -7.01 5.64 -23.44
N ALA A 26 -8.20 5.26 -22.98
CA ALA A 26 -8.81 5.83 -21.77
C ALA A 26 -8.05 5.39 -20.52
N LEU A 27 -7.63 4.12 -20.46
CA LEU A 27 -6.84 3.59 -19.35
C LEU A 27 -5.45 4.22 -19.29
N ASP A 28 -4.81 4.44 -20.44
CA ASP A 28 -3.52 5.11 -20.55
C ASP A 28 -3.59 6.57 -20.08
N GLY A 29 -4.66 7.29 -20.45
CA GLY A 29 -4.92 8.65 -19.97
C GLY A 29 -5.04 8.70 -18.44
N TRP A 30 -5.75 7.74 -17.86
CA TRP A 30 -5.91 7.63 -16.41
C TRP A 30 -4.60 7.27 -15.70
N TRP A 31 -3.83 6.31 -16.23
CA TRP A 31 -2.51 5.98 -15.68
C TRP A 31 -1.56 7.17 -15.72
N LYS A 32 -1.58 7.97 -16.79
CA LYS A 32 -0.76 9.18 -16.89
C LYS A 32 -1.08 10.18 -15.78
N GLU A 33 -2.35 10.33 -15.42
CA GLU A 33 -2.77 11.20 -14.31
C GLU A 33 -2.27 10.67 -12.96
N ILE A 34 -2.44 9.36 -12.71
CA ILE A 34 -1.93 8.69 -11.50
C ILE A 34 -0.42 8.85 -11.38
N GLU A 35 0.33 8.64 -12.46
CA GLU A 35 1.78 8.79 -12.47
C GLU A 35 2.19 10.25 -12.27
N GLY A 36 1.39 11.20 -12.77
CA GLY A 36 1.51 12.61 -12.44
C GLY A 36 1.46 12.86 -10.93
N TRP A 37 0.51 12.24 -10.21
CA TRP A 37 0.42 12.35 -8.76
C TRP A 37 1.56 11.63 -8.03
N ARG A 38 1.93 10.42 -8.46
CA ARG A 38 3.04 9.65 -7.87
C ARG A 38 4.39 10.36 -8.03
N SER A 39 4.59 11.06 -9.15
CA SER A 39 5.83 11.80 -9.43
C SER A 39 6.15 12.87 -8.40
N LYS A 40 5.14 13.39 -7.69
CA LYS A 40 5.31 14.37 -6.61
C LYS A 40 6.07 13.81 -5.41
N ARG A 41 6.16 12.47 -5.27
CA ARG A 41 6.88 11.78 -4.19
C ARG A 41 6.63 12.42 -2.82
N CYS A 42 5.35 12.61 -2.47
CA CYS A 42 4.92 13.35 -1.27
C CYS A 42 5.42 12.73 0.05
N LEU A 43 5.76 11.43 0.05
CA LEU A 43 6.34 10.72 1.19
C LEU A 43 7.88 10.71 1.21
N SER A 44 8.53 11.50 0.34
CA SER A 44 9.99 11.62 0.34
C SER A 44 10.49 12.43 1.54
N TYR A 45 11.66 12.08 2.07
CA TYR A 45 12.32 12.78 3.17
C TYR A 45 13.83 12.79 2.96
N LYS A 46 14.51 13.75 3.58
CA LYS A 46 15.98 13.82 3.61
C LYS A 46 16.51 13.10 4.84
N GLN A 47 17.56 12.30 4.66
CA GLN A 47 18.26 11.59 5.74
C GLN A 47 19.64 12.27 5.97
N PRO A 48 19.77 13.18 6.95
CA PRO A 48 21.07 13.74 7.31
C PRO A 48 21.97 12.68 7.97
N LYS A 49 23.29 12.93 8.03
CA LYS A 49 24.27 11.98 8.58
C LYS A 49 24.17 11.83 10.11
N ASP A 50 23.82 12.91 10.80
CA ASP A 50 23.96 12.99 12.26
C ASP A 50 22.65 12.67 13.01
N VAL A 51 21.53 12.50 12.29
CA VAL A 51 20.21 12.24 12.90
C VAL A 51 19.49 11.15 12.15
N ILE A 52 19.17 10.05 12.83
CA ILE A 52 18.35 8.98 12.28
C ILE A 52 16.88 9.43 12.23
N LYS A 53 16.30 9.52 11.03
CA LYS A 53 14.87 9.82 10.87
C LYS A 53 14.04 8.57 11.11
N PRO A 54 12.86 8.68 11.74
CA PRO A 54 12.01 7.51 12.00
C PRO A 54 11.58 6.79 10.72
N GLN A 55 11.35 7.54 9.63
CA GLN A 55 11.06 6.97 8.31
C GLN A 55 12.21 6.08 7.78
N HIS A 56 13.45 6.40 8.16
CA HIS A 56 14.64 5.63 7.80
C HIS A 56 14.75 4.34 8.60
N VAL A 57 14.42 4.40 9.89
CA VAL A 57 14.33 3.21 10.75
C VAL A 57 13.34 2.21 10.16
N ILE A 58 12.11 2.64 9.86
CA ILE A 58 11.06 1.76 9.32
C ILE A 58 11.50 1.09 8.01
N ARG A 59 12.07 1.85 7.07
CA ARG A 59 12.58 1.28 5.80
C ARG A 59 13.72 0.30 6.00
N SER A 60 14.59 0.56 6.98
CA SER A 60 15.71 -0.33 7.31
C SER A 60 15.22 -1.64 7.91
N ILE A 61 14.18 -1.59 8.76
CA ILE A 61 13.53 -2.81 9.28
C ILE A 61 12.94 -3.60 8.12
N HIS A 62 12.13 -2.98 7.26
CA HIS A 62 11.57 -3.67 6.09
C HIS A 62 12.66 -4.31 5.21
N ALA A 63 13.75 -3.60 4.91
CA ALA A 63 14.86 -4.15 4.13
C ALA A 63 15.51 -5.36 4.82
N ALA A 64 15.67 -5.33 6.13
CA ALA A 64 16.25 -6.43 6.91
C ALA A 64 15.31 -7.65 7.05
N THR A 65 14.00 -7.46 6.87
CA THR A 65 12.99 -8.51 7.05
C THR A 65 12.28 -8.94 5.76
N ARG A 66 12.66 -8.39 4.59
CA ARG A 66 11.93 -8.57 3.32
C ARG A 66 11.73 -10.04 2.93
N ASP A 67 12.73 -10.88 3.16
CA ASP A 67 12.67 -12.30 2.78
C ASP A 67 12.08 -13.19 3.89
N ARG A 68 11.39 -12.58 4.87
CA ARG A 68 10.82 -13.26 6.03
C ARG A 68 9.34 -12.96 6.15
N LYS A 69 8.59 -13.95 6.62
CA LYS A 69 7.22 -13.74 7.08
C LYS A 69 7.24 -12.81 8.30
N THR A 70 6.77 -11.59 8.14
CA THR A 70 6.95 -10.52 9.12
C THR A 70 5.61 -9.94 9.53
N TYR A 71 5.41 -9.84 10.84
CA TYR A 71 4.22 -9.29 11.45
C TYR A 71 4.56 -8.00 12.18
N ILE A 72 3.88 -6.90 11.86
CA ILE A 72 4.12 -5.59 12.45
C ILE A 72 2.93 -5.19 13.31
N THR A 73 3.23 -4.86 14.56
CA THR A 73 2.28 -4.29 15.52
C THR A 73 2.71 -2.88 15.92
N THR A 74 1.75 -1.97 16.14
CA THR A 74 2.05 -0.65 16.73
C THR A 74 1.02 -0.28 17.78
N ASP A 75 1.41 0.60 18.69
CA ASP A 75 0.44 1.43 19.43
C ASP A 75 -0.04 2.60 18.53
N VAL A 76 -0.57 3.69 19.13
CA VAL A 76 -1.15 4.83 18.40
C VAL A 76 -0.24 6.05 18.53
N GLY A 77 0.17 6.60 17.38
CA GLY A 77 0.98 7.82 17.35
C GLY A 77 1.63 8.08 15.99
N GLN A 78 2.60 8.98 15.94
CA GLN A 78 3.29 9.30 14.68
C GLN A 78 4.01 8.08 14.08
N HIS A 79 4.56 7.20 14.92
CA HIS A 79 5.23 5.97 14.48
C HIS A 79 4.28 4.98 13.80
N GLN A 80 3.01 4.92 14.20
CA GLN A 80 1.97 4.15 13.52
C GLN A 80 1.82 4.62 12.06
N MET A 81 1.77 5.94 11.87
CA MET A 81 1.67 6.52 10.53
C MET A 81 2.94 6.29 9.71
N TRP A 82 4.13 6.41 10.32
CA TRP A 82 5.38 6.11 9.62
C TRP A 82 5.50 4.64 9.24
N ALA A 83 5.06 3.71 10.09
CA ALA A 83 5.00 2.29 9.77
C ALA A 83 4.07 2.04 8.57
N ALA A 84 2.86 2.60 8.60
CA ALA A 84 1.90 2.52 7.50
C ALA A 84 2.44 3.10 6.17
N GLN A 85 3.19 4.20 6.23
CA GLN A 85 3.70 4.91 5.05
C GLN A 85 5.01 4.34 4.48
N HIS A 86 5.82 3.65 5.29
CA HIS A 86 7.22 3.35 4.92
C HIS A 86 7.66 1.90 5.09
N PHE A 87 6.86 1.02 5.71
CA PHE A 87 7.23 -0.39 5.83
C PHE A 87 7.04 -1.10 4.48
N GLY A 88 5.81 -1.17 3.98
CA GLY A 88 5.45 -1.94 2.78
C GLY A 88 4.92 -3.32 3.18
N PHE A 89 3.62 -3.53 3.02
CA PHE A 89 2.93 -4.76 3.40
C PHE A 89 2.49 -5.49 2.12
N GLU A 90 2.82 -6.76 2.00
CA GLU A 90 2.55 -7.55 0.79
C GLU A 90 1.38 -8.53 0.98
N HIS A 91 1.08 -8.91 2.22
CA HIS A 91 0.01 -9.87 2.52
C HIS A 91 -0.99 -9.35 3.57
N PRO A 92 -2.24 -9.84 3.54
CA PRO A 92 -3.20 -9.54 4.60
C PRO A 92 -2.70 -10.07 5.95
N TYR A 93 -3.18 -9.45 7.03
CA TYR A 93 -2.88 -9.81 8.43
C TYR A 93 -1.42 -9.60 8.88
N GLU A 94 -0.56 -8.99 8.05
CA GLU A 94 0.81 -8.60 8.44
C GLU A 94 0.88 -7.24 9.17
N TRP A 95 -0.17 -6.42 9.05
CA TRP A 95 -0.30 -5.13 9.71
C TRP A 95 -1.41 -5.17 10.77
N MET A 96 -1.01 -5.09 12.03
CA MET A 96 -1.94 -5.16 13.17
C MET A 96 -1.79 -3.89 14.01
N THR A 97 -2.75 -2.99 13.90
CA THR A 97 -2.69 -1.71 14.60
C THR A 97 -4.07 -1.32 15.12
N SER A 98 -4.10 -0.50 16.18
CA SER A 98 -5.34 0.10 16.67
C SER A 98 -5.77 1.24 15.75
N GLY A 99 -6.65 0.94 14.79
CA GLY A 99 -7.13 1.89 13.79
C GLY A 99 -8.45 2.59 14.11
N GLY A 100 -9.21 2.11 15.10
CA GLY A 100 -10.56 2.62 15.37
C GLY A 100 -10.93 2.76 16.84
N LEU A 101 -11.90 3.65 17.06
CA LEU A 101 -13.11 3.53 17.89
C LEU A 101 -14.25 4.21 17.12
#